data_AF-A0A7K3H9Z9-F1
#
_entry.id   AF-A0A7K3H9Z9-F1
#
_cell.length_a   1.000
_cell.length_b   1.000
_cell.length_c   1.000
_cell.angle_alpha   90.00
_cell.angle_beta   90.00
_cell.angle_gamma   90.00
#
_symmetry.space_group_name_H-M   'P 1'
#
loop_
_entity.id
_entity.type
_entity.pdbx_description
1 polymer ?
#
loop_
_entity_poly.entity_id
_entity_poly.type
_entity_poly.pdbx_seq_one_letter_code
_entity_poly.pdbx_strand_id
1 'polypeptide(L)'
;AESERHRLPAVERRRMERELHDVSAHHLTAVVVTAGAALGLRDRRPELAAEALEFAVETGREVTRALGAVRAPAPSREDAPSPEERLLDLVAGFRRLDQRVDCEIDPLPDGTLADAAYGIVREALTNVARHAPGADTRVRVRYGDARTDVRVTSAAP
;
A
#
# COMPACT_ATOMS: atom_id res chain seq x y z
N ALA A 1 39.87 0.30 10.45
CA ALA A 1 39.44 -1.10 10.52
C ALA A 1 38.21 -1.19 11.41
N GLU A 2 37.07 -0.66 10.94
CA GLU A 2 35.84 -0.55 11.76
C GLU A 2 34.56 -0.72 10.93
N SER A 3 34.65 -1.39 9.77
CA SER A 3 33.49 -1.68 8.90
C SER A 3 33.12 -3.16 8.84
N GLU A 4 33.43 -3.92 9.89
CA GLU A 4 33.27 -5.37 9.92
C GLU A 4 32.49 -5.82 11.16
N ARG A 5 31.32 -5.23 11.41
CA ARG A 5 30.50 -5.65 12.57
C ARG A 5 29.04 -6.02 12.33
N HIS A 6 28.49 -5.95 11.12
CA HIS A 6 27.14 -6.48 10.89
C HIS A 6 26.92 -7.03 9.47
N ARG A 7 27.82 -7.88 8.97
CA ARG A 7 27.48 -8.77 7.85
C ARG A 7 27.11 -10.12 8.43
N LEU A 8 25.80 -10.36 8.60
CA LEU A 8 25.28 -11.69 8.85
C LEU A 8 25.74 -12.61 7.69
N PRO A 9 26.26 -13.81 7.96
CA PRO A 9 26.68 -14.75 6.92
C PRO A 9 25.57 -14.96 5.88
N ALA A 10 25.90 -14.96 4.58
CA ALA A 10 24.93 -15.10 3.48
C ALA A 10 24.02 -16.35 3.59
N VAL A 11 24.45 -17.35 4.37
CA VAL A 11 23.67 -18.55 4.72
C VAL A 11 22.49 -18.23 5.64
N GLU A 12 22.68 -17.36 6.64
CA GLU A 12 21.63 -16.92 7.56
C GLU A 12 20.56 -16.10 6.83
N ARG A 13 20.97 -15.26 5.88
CA ARG A 13 20.05 -14.54 4.99
C ARG A 13 19.15 -15.48 4.19
N ARG A 14 19.71 -16.51 3.53
CA ARG A 14 18.92 -17.48 2.75
C ARG A 14 17.99 -18.35 3.61
N ARG A 15 18.32 -18.55 4.89
CA ARG A 15 17.46 -19.23 5.85
C ARG A 15 16.31 -18.33 6.27
N MET A 16 16.59 -17.06 6.59
CA MET A 16 15.59 -16.05 6.86
C MET A 16 14.65 -15.84 5.67
N GLU A 17 15.16 -15.76 4.44
CA GLU A 17 14.35 -15.64 3.22
C GLU A 17 13.35 -16.79 3.07
N ARG A 18 13.75 -18.03 3.41
CA ARG A 18 12.85 -19.20 3.38
C ARG A 18 11.86 -19.22 4.53
N GLU A 19 12.29 -18.97 5.76
CA GLU A 19 11.40 -18.89 6.92
C GLU A 19 10.37 -17.76 6.75
N LEU A 20 10.76 -16.63 6.16
CA LEU A 20 9.88 -15.51 5.87
C LEU A 20 8.98 -15.79 4.66
N HIS A 21 9.45 -16.52 3.65
CA HIS A 21 8.61 -16.96 2.54
C HIS A 21 7.52 -17.92 3.02
N ASP A 22 7.85 -18.87 3.89
CA ASP A 22 6.91 -19.85 4.42
C ASP A 22 5.89 -19.20 5.36
N VAL A 23 6.35 -18.29 6.23
CA VAL A 23 5.48 -17.50 7.12
C VAL A 23 4.61 -16.52 6.32
N SER A 24 5.16 -15.85 5.31
CA SER A 24 4.40 -14.92 4.45
C SER A 24 3.38 -15.64 3.58
N ALA A 25 3.72 -16.80 3.00
CA ALA A 25 2.78 -17.60 2.22
C ALA A 25 1.61 -18.10 3.09
N HIS A 26 1.88 -18.49 4.33
CA HIS A 26 0.85 -18.89 5.29
C HIS A 26 -0.09 -17.73 5.65
N HIS A 27 0.46 -16.57 6.01
CA HIS A 27 -0.34 -15.39 6.35
C HIS A 27 -1.10 -14.83 5.13
N LEU A 28 -0.53 -14.84 3.92
CA LEU A 28 -1.25 -14.46 2.70
C LEU A 28 -2.38 -15.43 2.38
N THR A 29 -2.17 -16.73 2.59
CA THR A 29 -3.24 -17.73 2.48
C THR A 29 -4.35 -17.43 3.48
N ALA A 30 -4.01 -17.10 4.73
CA ALA A 30 -4.98 -16.68 5.73
C ALA A 30 -5.75 -15.41 5.31
N VAL A 31 -5.07 -14.42 4.73
CA VAL A 31 -5.72 -13.21 4.18
C VAL A 31 -6.73 -13.57 3.08
N VAL A 32 -6.35 -14.41 2.12
CA VAL A 32 -7.24 -14.82 1.01
C VAL A 32 -8.43 -15.64 1.51
N VAL A 33 -8.21 -16.60 2.41
CA VAL A 33 -9.27 -17.43 2.98
C VAL A 33 -10.24 -16.58 3.79
N THR A 34 -9.73 -15.68 4.63
CA THR A 34 -10.57 -14.81 5.46
C THR A 34 -11.35 -13.81 4.61
N ALA A 35 -10.74 -13.21 3.58
CA ALA A 35 -11.46 -12.36 2.64
C ALA A 35 -12.55 -13.12 1.86
N GLY A 36 -12.28 -14.37 1.45
CA GLY A 36 -13.27 -15.25 0.83
C GLY A 36 -14.44 -15.57 1.77
N ALA A 37 -14.16 -15.84 3.05
CA ALA A 37 -15.18 -16.05 4.06
C ALA A 37 -16.04 -14.78 4.28
N ALA A 38 -15.42 -13.60 4.32
CA ALA A 38 -16.12 -12.33 4.43
C ALA A 38 -17.08 -12.08 3.25
N LEU A 39 -16.64 -12.40 2.02
CA LEU A 39 -17.51 -12.32 0.83
C LEU A 39 -18.73 -13.24 0.95
N GLY A 40 -18.56 -14.46 1.47
CA GLY A 40 -19.67 -15.40 1.68
C GLY A 40 -20.64 -14.99 2.81
N LEU A 41 -20.17 -14.18 3.76
CA LEU A 41 -20.95 -13.70 4.90
C LEU A 41 -21.64 -12.36 4.67
N ARG A 42 -21.18 -11.58 3.67
CA ARG A 42 -21.56 -10.18 3.44
C ARG A 42 -23.06 -9.91 3.52
N ASP A 43 -23.89 -10.77 2.93
CA ASP A 43 -25.34 -10.53 2.85
C ASP A 43 -26.13 -11.15 4.02
N ARG A 44 -25.52 -12.06 4.81
CA ARG A 44 -26.20 -12.81 5.88
C ARG A 44 -25.77 -12.38 7.29
N ARG A 45 -24.51 -12.00 7.44
CA ARG A 45 -23.87 -11.62 8.72
C ARG A 45 -22.85 -10.50 8.44
N PRO A 46 -23.32 -9.28 8.14
CA PRO A 46 -22.44 -8.18 7.75
C PRO A 46 -21.45 -7.78 8.84
N GLU A 47 -21.82 -7.93 10.11
CA GLU A 47 -20.92 -7.66 11.26
C GLU A 47 -19.74 -8.63 11.26
N LEU A 48 -20.01 -9.92 11.07
CA LEU A 48 -19.00 -10.97 11.04
C LEU A 48 -18.11 -10.86 9.78
N ALA A 49 -18.69 -10.38 8.66
CA ALA A 49 -17.93 -10.08 7.45
C ALA A 49 -16.97 -8.90 7.67
N ALA A 50 -17.39 -7.86 8.40
CA ALA A 50 -16.54 -6.74 8.76
C ALA A 50 -15.38 -7.17 9.66
N GLU A 51 -15.65 -7.94 10.73
CA GLU A 51 -14.62 -8.49 11.62
C GLU A 51 -13.58 -9.34 10.85
N ALA A 52 -14.05 -10.20 9.93
CA ALA A 52 -13.18 -11.00 9.09
C ALA A 52 -12.29 -10.12 8.18
N LEU A 53 -12.84 -9.06 7.58
CA LEU A 53 -12.04 -8.13 6.77
C LEU A 53 -11.02 -7.35 7.60
N GLU A 54 -11.36 -6.93 8.82
CA GLU A 54 -10.43 -6.28 9.75
C GLU A 54 -9.24 -7.19 10.08
N PHE A 55 -9.51 -8.45 10.41
CA PHE A 55 -8.48 -9.46 10.64
C PHE A 55 -7.58 -9.68 9.41
N ALA A 56 -8.16 -9.74 8.21
CA ALA A 56 -7.42 -9.89 6.97
C ALA A 56 -6.52 -8.66 6.69
N VAL A 57 -7.00 -7.45 6.98
CA VAL A 57 -6.21 -6.21 6.85
C VAL A 57 -5.05 -6.18 7.84
N GLU A 58 -5.29 -6.56 9.09
CA GLU A 58 -4.23 -6.64 10.12
C GLU A 58 -3.14 -7.63 9.71
N THR A 59 -3.53 -8.85 9.34
CA THR A 59 -2.61 -9.89 8.88
C THR A 59 -1.83 -9.45 7.64
N GLY A 60 -2.48 -8.82 6.66
CA GLY A 60 -1.82 -8.29 5.47
C GLY A 60 -0.79 -7.19 5.76
N ARG A 61 -1.06 -6.33 6.76
CA ARG A 61 -0.10 -5.32 7.23
C ARG A 61 1.11 -5.94 7.90
N GLU A 62 0.94 -7.03 8.65
CA GLU A 62 2.05 -7.75 9.27
C GLU A 62 2.97 -8.37 8.22
N VAL A 63 2.40 -9.03 7.21
CA VAL A 63 3.16 -9.57 6.08
C VAL A 63 3.93 -8.46 5.37
N THR A 64 3.28 -7.33 5.08
CA THR A 64 3.93 -6.20 4.40
C THR A 64 5.10 -5.65 5.23
N ARG A 65 4.92 -5.53 6.56
CA ARG A 65 5.99 -5.10 7.48
C ARG A 65 7.15 -6.09 7.50
N ALA A 66 6.86 -7.39 7.56
CA ALA A 66 7.88 -8.44 7.55
C ALA A 66 8.65 -8.48 6.23
N LEU A 67 7.97 -8.43 5.08
CA LEU A 67 8.59 -8.36 3.75
C LEU A 67 9.42 -7.09 3.59
N GLY A 68 8.98 -5.96 4.15
CA GLY A 68 9.74 -4.71 4.17
C GLY A 68 11.05 -4.81 4.95
N ALA A 69 11.08 -5.54 6.06
CA ALA A 69 12.28 -5.73 6.89
C ALA A 69 13.34 -6.63 6.22
N VAL A 70 12.94 -7.54 5.32
CA VAL A 70 13.83 -8.48 4.61
C VAL A 70 14.50 -7.84 3.39
N ARG A 71 13.91 -6.77 2.86
CA ARG A 71 14.42 -6.08 1.67
C ARG A 71 15.61 -5.18 2.03
N ALA A 72 16.79 -5.78 2.19
CA ALA A 72 18.08 -5.11 2.00
C ALA A 72 19.06 -6.03 1.22
N PRO A 73 19.73 -5.59 0.14
CA PRO A 73 19.91 -4.20 -0.26
C PRO A 73 18.61 -3.63 -0.79
N ALA A 74 18.43 -2.32 -0.62
CA ALA A 74 17.40 -1.59 -1.34
C ALA A 74 17.42 -2.08 -2.80
N PRO A 75 16.27 -2.14 -3.50
CA PRO A 75 16.36 -2.07 -4.95
C PRO A 75 17.39 -0.98 -5.27
N SER A 76 18.30 -1.23 -6.22
CA SER A 76 19.07 -0.17 -6.84
C SER A 76 18.09 1.00 -7.00
N ARG A 77 18.46 2.23 -6.66
CA ARG A 77 17.51 3.36 -6.74
C ARG A 77 16.85 3.45 -8.13
N GLU A 78 17.50 2.83 -9.11
CA GLU A 78 17.12 2.59 -10.50
C GLU A 78 15.97 1.57 -10.73
N ASP A 79 15.71 0.63 -9.81
CA ASP A 79 14.67 -0.42 -9.93
C ASP A 79 13.41 -0.14 -9.09
N ALA A 80 13.42 0.90 -8.27
CA ALA A 80 12.26 1.29 -7.48
C ALA A 80 11.28 2.12 -8.35
N PRO A 81 9.96 1.87 -8.28
CA PRO A 81 9.00 2.72 -8.97
C PRO A 81 9.17 4.15 -8.46
N SER A 82 9.25 5.07 -9.42
CA SER A 82 9.28 6.50 -9.16
C SER A 82 8.09 6.91 -8.27
N PRO A 83 8.23 8.00 -7.50
CA PRO A 83 7.12 8.54 -6.71
C PRO A 83 5.81 8.70 -7.49
N GLU A 84 5.89 9.11 -8.76
CA GLU A 84 4.76 9.23 -9.66
C GLU A 84 4.11 7.88 -9.94
N GLU A 85 4.91 6.87 -10.34
CA GLU A 85 4.43 5.51 -10.57
C GLU A 85 3.74 4.93 -9.33
N ARG A 86 4.30 5.15 -8.14
CA ARG A 86 3.68 4.70 -6.88
C ARG A 86 2.31 5.34 -6.65
N LEU A 87 2.15 6.63 -6.93
CA LEU A 87 0.87 7.34 -6.81
C LEU A 87 -0.14 6.89 -7.87
N LEU A 88 0.32 6.66 -9.11
CA LEU A 88 -0.51 6.12 -10.20
C LEU A 88 -1.00 4.70 -9.86
N ASP A 89 -0.14 3.85 -9.32
CA ASP A 89 -0.49 2.49 -8.87
C ASP A 89 -1.50 2.50 -7.73
N LEU A 90 -1.34 3.43 -6.78
CA LEU A 90 -2.30 3.64 -5.70
C LEU A 90 -3.69 4.00 -6.26
N VAL A 91 -3.77 4.98 -7.17
CA VAL A 91 -5.02 5.37 -7.83
C VAL A 91 -5.60 4.20 -8.63
N ALA A 92 -4.77 3.46 -9.38
CA ALA A 92 -5.21 2.28 -10.11
C ALA A 92 -5.77 1.19 -9.18
N GLY A 93 -5.21 1.04 -7.98
CA GLY A 93 -5.73 0.18 -6.93
C GLY A 93 -7.16 0.54 -6.53
N PHE A 94 -7.44 1.81 -6.26
CA PHE A 94 -8.80 2.28 -5.95
C PHE A 94 -9.76 2.12 -7.14
N ARG A 95 -9.31 2.35 -8.39
CA ARG A 95 -10.12 2.10 -9.59
C ARG A 95 -10.55 0.64 -9.73
N ARG A 96 -9.68 -0.32 -9.36
CA ARG A 96 -10.03 -1.76 -9.33
C ARG A 96 -11.07 -2.12 -8.26
N LEU A 97 -11.29 -1.23 -7.30
CA LEU A 97 -12.32 -1.34 -6.25
C LEU A 97 -13.58 -0.54 -6.62
N ASP A 98 -13.85 -0.39 -7.92
CA ASP A 98 -14.98 0.35 -8.49
C ASP A 98 -15.08 1.84 -8.07
N GLN A 99 -13.98 2.44 -7.58
CA GLN A 99 -13.93 3.88 -7.34
C GLN A 99 -13.67 4.64 -8.65
N ARG A 100 -14.46 5.68 -8.90
CA ARG A 100 -14.29 6.55 -10.07
C ARG A 100 -13.26 7.63 -9.78
N VAL A 101 -12.00 7.35 -10.09
CA VAL A 101 -10.88 8.27 -9.79
C VAL A 101 -10.22 8.75 -11.07
N ASP A 102 -10.20 10.05 -11.33
CA ASP A 102 -9.32 10.71 -12.30
C ASP A 102 -8.04 11.18 -11.61
N CYS A 103 -6.91 11.17 -12.32
CA CYS A 103 -5.65 11.66 -11.74
C CYS A 103 -4.79 12.46 -12.73
N GLU A 104 -4.16 13.52 -12.21
CA GLU A 104 -3.06 14.25 -12.83
C GLU A 104 -1.93 14.34 -11.81
N ILE A 105 -0.82 13.64 -12.04
CA ILE A 105 0.28 13.53 -11.09
C ILE A 105 1.54 13.95 -11.83
N ASP A 106 2.18 15.04 -11.39
CA ASP A 106 3.47 15.45 -11.91
C ASP A 106 4.59 14.56 -11.32
N PRO A 107 5.74 14.41 -12.02
CA PRO A 107 6.92 13.77 -11.46
C PRO A 107 7.35 14.45 -10.14
N LEU A 108 7.55 13.65 -9.08
CA LEU A 108 8.06 14.14 -7.80
C LEU A 108 9.48 13.63 -7.54
N PRO A 109 10.31 14.41 -6.84
CA PRO A 109 11.60 13.93 -6.35
C PRO A 109 11.40 12.83 -5.29
N ASP A 110 12.34 11.91 -5.22
CA ASP A 110 12.40 10.94 -4.12
C ASP A 110 12.52 11.62 -2.76
N GLY A 111 12.01 10.94 -1.73
CA GLY A 111 12.21 11.29 -0.32
C GLY A 111 10.93 11.77 0.36
N THR A 112 11.11 12.47 1.48
CA THR A 112 10.04 12.78 2.44
C THR A 112 8.84 13.51 1.82
N LEU A 113 9.06 14.34 0.80
CA LEU A 113 8.00 15.04 0.10
C LEU A 113 7.09 14.09 -0.69
N ALA A 114 7.68 13.15 -1.43
CA ALA A 114 6.94 12.12 -2.14
C ALA A 114 6.19 11.20 -1.17
N ASP A 115 6.80 10.82 -0.06
CA ASP A 115 6.17 9.96 0.95
C ASP A 115 4.99 10.68 1.64
N ALA A 116 5.11 11.98 1.89
CA ALA A 116 4.03 12.81 2.41
C ALA A 116 2.88 12.91 1.39
N ALA A 117 3.18 13.19 0.12
CA ALA A 117 2.17 13.25 -0.94
C ALA A 117 1.43 11.90 -1.08
N TYR A 118 2.18 10.79 -1.07
CA TYR A 118 1.61 9.44 -1.09
C TYR A 118 0.69 9.18 0.11
N GLY A 119 1.15 9.53 1.32
CA GLY A 119 0.35 9.40 2.54
C GLY A 119 -0.95 10.19 2.48
N ILE A 120 -0.89 11.45 2.04
CA ILE A 120 -2.06 12.34 1.91
C ILE A 120 -3.05 11.78 0.90
N VAL A 121 -2.59 11.40 -0.30
CA VAL A 121 -3.46 10.85 -1.35
C VAL A 121 -4.10 9.54 -0.89
N ARG A 122 -3.33 8.65 -0.26
CA ARG A 122 -3.85 7.38 0.26
C ARG A 122 -4.96 7.61 1.28
N GLU A 123 -4.70 8.44 2.28
CA GLU A 123 -5.67 8.72 3.34
C GLU A 123 -6.94 9.38 2.78
N ALA A 124 -6.79 10.36 1.88
CA ALA A 124 -7.91 11.02 1.24
C ALA A 124 -8.78 10.04 0.42
N LEU A 125 -8.16 9.16 -0.38
CA LEU A 125 -8.89 8.15 -1.15
C LEU A 125 -9.55 7.10 -0.27
N THR A 126 -8.92 6.70 0.84
CA THR A 126 -9.56 5.84 1.84
C THR A 126 -10.79 6.51 2.45
N ASN A 127 -10.70 7.80 2.77
CA ASN A 127 -11.82 8.56 3.31
C ASN A 127 -12.96 8.71 2.29
N VAL A 128 -12.67 8.97 1.02
CA VAL A 128 -13.68 8.95 -0.04
C VAL A 128 -14.33 7.57 -0.15
N ALA A 129 -13.54 6.50 -0.22
CA ALA A 129 -14.08 5.14 -0.32
C ALA A 129 -14.99 4.77 0.86
N ARG A 130 -14.72 5.33 2.05
CA ARG A 130 -15.53 5.13 3.26
C ARG A 130 -16.78 6.00 3.30
N HIS A 131 -16.68 7.28 2.91
CA HIS A 131 -17.70 8.29 3.20
C HIS A 131 -18.49 8.76 1.97
N ALA A 132 -17.96 8.56 0.76
CA ALA A 132 -18.59 8.91 -0.51
C ALA A 132 -18.34 7.80 -1.56
N PRO A 133 -18.75 6.55 -1.28
CA PRO A 133 -18.47 5.42 -2.16
C PRO A 133 -19.09 5.64 -3.55
N GLY A 134 -18.26 5.50 -4.59
CA GLY A 134 -18.70 5.66 -5.99
C GLY A 134 -18.74 7.10 -6.50
N ALA A 135 -18.43 8.10 -5.65
CA ALA A 135 -18.34 9.49 -6.06
C ALA A 135 -17.20 9.72 -7.07
N ASP A 136 -17.46 10.55 -8.08
CA ASP A 136 -16.44 10.97 -9.03
C ASP A 136 -15.37 11.78 -8.30
N THR A 137 -14.15 11.23 -8.28
CA THR A 137 -13.03 11.72 -7.49
C THR A 137 -11.89 12.14 -8.41
N ARG A 138 -11.26 13.27 -8.11
CA ARG A 138 -10.10 13.78 -8.84
C ARG A 138 -8.93 13.96 -7.90
N VAL A 139 -7.82 13.33 -8.24
CA VAL A 139 -6.51 13.49 -7.58
C VAL A 139 -5.64 14.38 -8.45
N ARG A 140 -5.08 15.44 -7.88
CA ARG A 140 -4.10 16.28 -8.55
C ARG A 140 -2.88 16.44 -7.65
N VAL A 141 -1.70 16.12 -8.18
CA VAL A 141 -0.42 16.36 -7.53
C VAL A 141 0.42 17.20 -8.48
N ARG A 142 0.69 18.45 -8.10
CA ARG A 142 1.52 19.37 -8.89
C ARG A 142 2.80 19.67 -8.14
N TYR A 143 3.93 19.43 -8.78
CA TYR A 143 5.25 19.74 -8.25
C TYR A 143 5.76 21.04 -8.87
N GLY A 144 6.17 22.00 -8.05
CA GLY A 144 6.69 23.29 -8.51
C GLY A 144 7.81 23.79 -7.61
N ASP A 145 8.51 24.82 -8.08
CA ASP A 145 9.79 25.28 -7.51
C ASP A 145 9.72 25.69 -6.03
N ALA A 146 8.58 26.23 -5.59
CA ALA A 146 8.40 26.72 -4.22
C ALA A 146 7.47 25.87 -3.35
N ARG A 147 6.62 25.03 -3.96
CA ARG A 147 5.66 24.19 -3.23
C ARG A 147 5.14 23.04 -4.07
N THR A 148 4.70 21.99 -3.38
CA THR A 148 3.90 20.91 -3.95
C THR A 148 2.43 21.10 -3.57
N ASP A 149 1.54 21.11 -4.55
CA ASP A 149 0.08 21.12 -4.34
C ASP A 149 -0.46 19.70 -4.47
N VAL A 150 -1.11 19.22 -3.41
CA VAL A 150 -1.81 17.92 -3.41
C VAL A 150 -3.28 18.21 -3.16
N ARG A 151 -4.13 17.83 -4.10
CA ARG A 151 -5.58 18.05 -4.04
C ARG A 151 -6.33 16.77 -4.36
N VAL A 152 -7.25 16.39 -3.48
CA VAL A 152 -8.19 15.30 -3.70
C VAL A 152 -9.59 15.85 -3.50
N THR A 153 -10.42 15.77 -4.54
CA THR A 153 -11.79 16.28 -4.53
C THR A 153 -12.74 15.19 -4.99
N SER A 154 -13.78 14.92 -4.21
CA SER A 154 -14.89 14.05 -4.60
C SER A 154 -16.15 14.88 -4.83
N ALA A 155 -16.98 14.48 -5.79
CA ALA A 155 -18.33 14.99 -5.92
C ALA A 155 -19.15 14.68 -4.65
N ALA A 156 -20.21 15.48 -4.42
CA ALA A 156 -21.16 15.16 -3.37
C ALA A 156 -21.86 13.82 -3.69
N PRO A 157 -22.07 12.95 -2.68
CA PRO A 157 -22.78 11.68 -2.87
C PRO A 157 -24.25 11.88 -3.27
#